data_AF-A0A1C3EDD8-F1
#
_entry.id   AF-A0A1C3EDD8-F1
#
_cell.length_a   1.000
_cell.length_b   1.000
_cell.length_c   1.000
_cell.angle_alpha   90.00
_cell.angle_beta   90.00
_cell.angle_gamma   90.00
#
_symmetry.space_group_name_H-M   'P 1'
#
loop_
_entity.id
_entity.type
_entity.pdbx_description
1 polymer ?
#
loop_
_entity_poly.entity_id
_entity_poly.type
_entity_poly.pdbx_seq_one_letter_code
_entity_poly.pdbx_strand_id
1 'polypeptide(L)'
;MNRTFFQVFSITCLIFLLSLIVEILPGESSSLRADEVVVEPVVANAVEQAHAEIWRRFVDEHGILLDFTDLDGKVSLPTPEECREGKPNALGWWAPIENGAMFNGMYLDAALLRWKNSRSEVDAIKARRLMEGLLKLNSISDLKGFVGRGVSTDGISHYPMGSNDQTLPWIVGLWRYWESGLATAEEKIRIERHLTQTIEEIIRLGWKMPAETPFGTRGTFAGFHFDEAARVLFTLKLMYVLTHDEKWQNLYLQELDERGGEKQLTKREICEAGMAFFYAKTHNWTSCTAVSALRALWEMETDPALKAAYERGLVASAKLAVESLPLALQFDPQDESVFDVDWRKSMLPLWKPQQTEHESVALAQEQLRAFMKTSPRRHKETAFIREPTSAAWIVTLCPDQSVVREYQP
;
A
#
# COMPACT_ATOMS: atom_id res chain seq x y z
N MET A 1 -2.25 -24.40 18.09
CA MET A 1 -2.21 -22.98 18.51
C MET A 1 -3.64 -22.46 18.46
N ASN A 2 -4.17 -21.96 19.59
CA ASN A 2 -5.61 -21.69 19.79
C ASN A 2 -6.11 -20.45 19.03
N ARG A 3 -7.43 -20.41 18.74
CA ARG A 3 -8.23 -19.49 17.91
C ARG A 3 -8.13 -17.97 18.21
N THR A 4 -7.24 -17.51 19.07
CA THR A 4 -7.23 -16.14 19.61
C THR A 4 -6.29 -15.16 18.90
N PHE A 5 -5.64 -15.55 17.81
CA PHE A 5 -4.38 -14.90 17.47
C PHE A 5 -4.47 -13.52 16.78
N PHE A 6 -5.57 -13.12 16.12
CA PHE A 6 -5.57 -11.85 15.36
C PHE A 6 -6.95 -11.19 15.30
N GLN A 7 -7.13 -10.00 15.87
CA GLN A 7 -8.42 -9.31 15.83
C GLN A 7 -8.50 -8.15 14.83
N VAL A 8 -7.42 -7.42 14.50
CA VAL A 8 -7.63 -6.09 13.88
C VAL A 8 -6.77 -5.78 12.67
N PHE A 9 -5.46 -5.94 12.77
CA PHE A 9 -4.52 -5.27 11.87
C PHE A 9 -3.55 -6.25 11.23
N SER A 10 -4.09 -7.41 10.85
CA SER A 10 -3.29 -8.47 10.28
C SER A 10 -3.12 -8.33 8.77
N ILE A 11 -3.87 -7.50 8.04
CA ILE A 11 -3.61 -7.38 6.58
C ILE A 11 -2.16 -6.98 6.31
N THR A 12 -1.60 -6.03 7.05
CA THR A 12 -0.19 -5.66 6.91
C THR A 12 0.74 -6.85 7.17
N CYS A 13 0.55 -7.59 8.27
CA CYS A 13 1.29 -8.83 8.56
C CYS A 13 1.19 -9.86 7.43
N LEU A 14 -0.02 -10.09 6.95
CA LEU A 14 -0.37 -11.21 6.11
C LEU A 14 -0.01 -10.92 4.64
N ILE A 15 -0.09 -9.66 4.18
CA ILE A 15 0.37 -9.23 2.85
C ILE A 15 1.86 -9.47 2.70
N PHE A 16 2.64 -9.07 3.70
CA PHE A 16 4.10 -9.01 3.56
C PHE A 16 4.80 -10.32 3.95
N LEU A 17 4.20 -11.13 4.84
CA LEU A 17 4.65 -12.52 5.07
C LEU A 17 4.60 -13.37 3.78
N LEU A 18 3.65 -13.09 2.87
CA LEU A 18 3.57 -13.75 1.56
C LEU A 18 4.68 -13.32 0.59
N SER A 19 5.09 -12.04 0.62
CA SER A 19 6.22 -11.55 -0.20
C SER A 19 7.57 -12.11 0.28
N LEU A 20 7.73 -12.29 1.59
CA LEU A 20 8.97 -12.77 2.22
C LEU A 20 9.36 -14.19 1.79
N ILE A 21 8.40 -15.10 1.58
CA ILE A 21 8.71 -16.49 1.18
C ILE A 21 8.97 -16.60 -0.32
N VAL A 22 8.38 -15.73 -1.14
CA VAL A 22 8.38 -15.92 -2.59
C VAL A 22 9.61 -15.31 -3.28
N GLU A 23 10.12 -14.16 -2.84
CA GLU A 23 11.38 -13.61 -3.41
C GLU A 23 12.61 -14.46 -3.08
N ILE A 24 12.48 -15.40 -2.15
CA ILE A 24 13.53 -16.34 -1.73
C ILE A 24 13.61 -17.58 -2.65
N LEU A 25 12.58 -17.86 -3.44
CA LEU A 25 12.60 -18.95 -4.42
C LEU A 25 13.24 -18.45 -5.72
N PRO A 26 14.39 -19.01 -6.16
CA PRO A 26 15.07 -18.54 -7.34
C PRO A 26 14.18 -18.74 -8.58
N GLY A 27 13.90 -17.64 -9.29
CA GLY A 27 13.37 -17.69 -10.65
C GLY A 27 14.38 -18.36 -11.58
N GLU A 28 13.89 -19.24 -12.45
CA GLU A 28 14.71 -19.91 -13.48
C GLU A 28 15.42 -18.88 -14.37
N SER A 29 16.72 -18.64 -14.13
CA SER A 29 17.75 -18.32 -15.13
C SER A 29 19.04 -17.79 -14.49
N SER A 30 19.80 -18.64 -13.80
CA SER A 30 21.27 -18.55 -13.87
C SER A 30 21.91 -19.85 -13.42
N SER A 31 22.94 -20.29 -14.15
CA SER A 31 23.69 -21.53 -13.94
C SER A 31 24.69 -21.44 -12.80
N LEU A 32 24.27 -20.97 -11.63
CA LEU A 32 25.08 -20.95 -10.41
C LEU A 32 24.31 -21.62 -9.27
N ARG A 33 25.03 -22.45 -8.51
CA ARG A 33 24.54 -23.48 -7.58
C ARG A 33 23.30 -23.04 -6.78
N ALA A 34 22.22 -23.80 -6.96
CA ALA A 34 21.07 -23.81 -6.08
C ALA A 34 21.48 -24.40 -4.73
N ASP A 35 21.88 -23.55 -3.80
CA ASP A 35 21.61 -23.83 -2.39
C ASP A 35 20.10 -23.60 -2.23
N GLU A 36 19.32 -24.68 -2.27
CA GLU A 36 17.87 -24.65 -2.04
C GLU A 36 17.60 -23.96 -0.71
N VAL A 37 16.90 -22.83 -0.75
CA VAL A 37 16.38 -22.24 0.48
C VAL A 37 15.23 -23.12 0.95
N VAL A 38 15.52 -24.00 1.90
CA VAL A 38 14.51 -24.83 2.56
C VAL A 38 13.71 -23.93 3.49
N VAL A 39 12.53 -23.52 3.03
CA VAL A 39 11.55 -22.85 3.90
C VAL A 39 11.08 -23.88 4.92
N GLU A 40 11.28 -23.61 6.22
CA GLU A 40 10.84 -24.53 7.26
C GLU A 40 9.32 -24.79 7.16
N PRO A 41 8.85 -26.04 7.30
CA PRO A 41 7.42 -26.38 7.18
C PRO A 41 6.49 -25.57 8.09
N VAL A 42 7.01 -25.05 9.20
CA VAL A 42 6.26 -24.19 10.14
C VAL A 42 5.98 -22.82 9.52
N VAL A 43 6.94 -22.24 8.81
CA VAL A 43 6.84 -20.92 8.17
C VAL A 43 5.89 -20.96 6.98
N ALA A 44 5.98 -21.99 6.14
CA ALA A 44 5.04 -22.20 5.04
C ALA A 44 3.58 -22.33 5.52
N ASN A 45 3.35 -23.11 6.58
CA ASN A 45 2.01 -23.24 7.18
C ASN A 45 1.48 -21.92 7.76
N ALA A 46 2.35 -21.12 8.40
CA ALA A 46 1.96 -19.81 8.91
C ALA A 46 1.52 -18.87 7.78
N VAL A 47 2.19 -18.93 6.62
CA VAL A 47 1.82 -18.14 5.43
C VAL A 47 0.52 -18.61 4.79
N GLU A 48 0.26 -19.91 4.72
CA GLU A 48 -1.03 -20.42 4.23
C GLU A 48 -2.17 -20.05 5.17
N GLN A 49 -1.98 -20.20 6.47
CA GLN A 49 -2.96 -19.77 7.47
C GLN A 49 -3.22 -18.27 7.34
N ALA A 50 -2.16 -17.50 7.12
CA ALA A 50 -2.24 -16.08 6.96
C ALA A 50 -3.08 -15.66 5.75
N HIS A 51 -2.75 -16.23 4.59
CA HIS A 51 -3.46 -16.03 3.34
C HIS A 51 -4.95 -16.42 3.46
N ALA A 52 -5.24 -17.55 4.11
CA ALA A 52 -6.60 -18.01 4.34
C ALA A 52 -7.41 -17.01 5.19
N GLU A 53 -6.82 -16.45 6.24
CA GLU A 53 -7.50 -15.44 7.08
C GLU A 53 -7.75 -14.12 6.36
N ILE A 54 -6.83 -13.66 5.48
CA ILE A 54 -7.08 -12.50 4.61
C ILE A 54 -8.37 -12.72 3.81
N TRP A 55 -8.42 -13.84 3.08
CA TRP A 55 -9.54 -14.13 2.17
C TRP A 55 -10.85 -14.43 2.91
N ARG A 56 -10.78 -15.03 4.10
CA ARG A 56 -11.97 -15.36 4.89
C ARG A 56 -12.62 -14.13 5.49
N ARG A 57 -11.83 -13.14 5.93
CA ARG A 57 -12.33 -12.04 6.76
C ARG A 57 -12.27 -10.67 6.09
N PHE A 58 -11.24 -10.41 5.30
CA PHE A 58 -10.89 -9.04 4.95
C PHE A 58 -11.15 -8.68 3.49
N VAL A 59 -11.20 -9.65 2.59
CA VAL A 59 -11.56 -9.38 1.19
C VAL A 59 -13.08 -9.38 1.06
N ASP A 60 -13.66 -8.22 0.80
CA ASP A 60 -15.10 -8.06 0.61
C ASP A 60 -15.60 -8.66 -0.72
N GLU A 61 -16.92 -8.62 -0.95
CA GLU A 61 -17.53 -9.14 -2.18
C GLU A 61 -17.04 -8.45 -3.46
N HIS A 62 -16.53 -7.23 -3.36
CA HIS A 62 -15.98 -6.45 -4.47
C HIS A 62 -14.49 -6.69 -4.71
N GLY A 63 -13.85 -7.54 -3.90
CA GLY A 63 -12.42 -7.79 -3.99
C GLY A 63 -11.58 -6.71 -3.32
N ILE A 64 -12.15 -5.90 -2.43
CA ILE A 64 -11.49 -4.82 -1.70
C ILE A 64 -11.15 -5.28 -0.28
N LEU A 65 -9.94 -4.98 0.18
CA LEU A 65 -9.45 -5.30 1.51
C LEU A 65 -9.95 -4.28 2.53
N LEU A 66 -10.60 -4.76 3.58
CA LEU A 66 -11.12 -3.97 4.69
C LEU A 66 -10.04 -3.72 5.76
N ASP A 67 -10.03 -2.54 6.39
CA ASP A 67 -9.06 -2.17 7.43
C ASP A 67 -9.13 -3.11 8.64
N PHE A 68 -10.35 -3.46 9.08
CA PHE A 68 -10.59 -4.37 10.19
C PHE A 68 -11.98 -5.02 10.11
N THR A 69 -12.10 -6.20 10.73
CA THR A 69 -13.35 -6.98 10.90
C THR A 69 -13.35 -7.66 12.27
N ASP A 70 -14.48 -8.20 12.71
CA ASP A 70 -14.48 -9.13 13.85
C ASP A 70 -13.85 -10.48 13.48
N LEU A 71 -13.70 -11.39 14.46
CA LEU A 71 -13.08 -12.71 14.25
C LEU A 71 -13.84 -13.62 13.29
N ASP A 72 -15.14 -13.40 13.14
CA ASP A 72 -15.99 -14.16 12.21
C ASP A 72 -15.93 -13.56 10.80
N GLY A 73 -15.32 -12.39 10.62
CA GLY A 73 -15.28 -11.65 9.35
C GLY A 73 -16.46 -10.71 9.16
N LYS A 74 -17.28 -10.47 10.21
CA LYS A 74 -18.35 -9.47 10.13
C LYS A 74 -17.74 -8.08 10.28
N VAL A 75 -18.32 -7.14 9.55
CA VAL A 75 -17.86 -5.76 9.50
C VAL A 75 -19.05 -4.83 9.61
N SER A 76 -18.87 -3.73 10.35
CA SER A 76 -19.85 -2.66 10.41
C SER A 76 -19.47 -1.56 9.41
N LEU A 77 -19.82 -1.74 8.14
CA LEU A 77 -19.49 -0.76 7.10
C LEU A 77 -20.23 0.58 7.34
N PRO A 78 -19.65 1.72 6.94
CA PRO A 78 -20.40 2.97 6.84
C PRO A 78 -21.62 2.82 5.92
N THR A 79 -22.71 3.49 6.24
CA THR A 79 -23.91 3.58 5.40
C THR A 79 -23.75 4.68 4.33
N PRO A 80 -24.57 4.70 3.27
CA PRO A 80 -24.51 5.73 2.24
C PRO A 80 -24.70 7.14 2.80
N GLU A 81 -25.59 7.29 3.78
CA GLU A 81 -25.83 8.57 4.46
C GLU A 81 -24.61 9.01 5.26
N GLU A 82 -23.98 8.10 5.99
CA GLU A 82 -22.76 8.41 6.73
C GLU A 82 -21.61 8.81 5.81
N CYS A 83 -21.43 8.15 4.66
CA CYS A 83 -20.45 8.56 3.66
C CYS A 83 -20.74 9.98 3.14
N ARG A 84 -22.00 10.26 2.78
CA ARG A 84 -22.44 11.57 2.27
C ARG A 84 -22.24 12.70 3.29
N GLU A 85 -22.47 12.41 4.57
CA GLU A 85 -22.27 13.36 5.66
C GLU A 85 -20.80 13.45 6.11
N GLY A 86 -19.89 12.62 5.56
CA GLY A 86 -18.50 12.56 6.01
C GLY A 86 -18.38 12.07 7.46
N LYS A 87 -19.08 10.99 7.80
CA LYS A 87 -19.00 10.27 9.09
C LYS A 87 -18.16 9.00 8.93
N PRO A 88 -17.21 8.70 9.81
CA PRO A 88 -16.89 9.44 11.04
C PRO A 88 -16.16 10.76 10.77
N ASN A 89 -15.49 10.87 9.65
CA ASN A 89 -14.88 12.10 9.14
C ASN A 89 -14.83 11.98 7.61
N ALA A 90 -14.76 13.10 6.89
CA ALA A 90 -14.79 13.10 5.43
C ALA A 90 -13.54 12.46 4.78
N LEU A 91 -12.53 12.08 5.58
CA LEU A 91 -11.36 11.32 5.11
C LEU A 91 -11.65 9.81 5.05
N GLY A 92 -12.69 9.35 5.75
CA GLY A 92 -12.93 7.93 5.98
C GLY A 92 -11.97 7.27 6.96
N TRP A 93 -11.18 8.07 7.68
CA TRP A 93 -10.18 7.55 8.62
C TRP A 93 -10.83 6.81 9.78
N TRP A 94 -10.18 5.70 10.16
CA TRP A 94 -10.54 4.80 11.24
C TRP A 94 -11.82 3.99 11.01
N ALA A 95 -12.44 4.11 9.83
CA ALA A 95 -13.52 3.25 9.40
C ALA A 95 -12.96 1.96 8.77
N PRO A 96 -13.74 0.86 8.71
CA PRO A 96 -13.31 -0.39 8.09
C PRO A 96 -12.95 -0.29 6.60
N ILE A 97 -13.27 0.81 5.93
CA ILE A 97 -13.03 1.02 4.50
C ILE A 97 -11.96 2.09 4.23
N GLU A 98 -11.10 2.38 5.21
CA GLU A 98 -10.12 3.46 5.15
C GLU A 98 -9.02 3.24 4.09
N ASN A 99 -8.60 2.00 3.87
CA ASN A 99 -7.33 1.70 3.19
C ASN A 99 -7.43 0.68 2.05
N GLY A 100 -8.60 0.52 1.43
CA GLY A 100 -8.83 -0.51 0.41
C GLY A 100 -7.88 -0.43 -0.79
N ALA A 101 -7.65 0.76 -1.36
CA ALA A 101 -6.71 0.92 -2.47
C ALA A 101 -5.26 0.64 -2.03
N MET A 102 -4.86 1.15 -0.86
CA MET A 102 -3.55 0.88 -0.28
C MET A 102 -3.32 -0.63 -0.11
N PHE A 103 -4.27 -1.32 0.53
CA PHE A 103 -4.15 -2.74 0.88
C PHE A 103 -4.24 -3.64 -0.33
N ASN A 104 -5.20 -3.38 -1.23
CA ASN A 104 -5.31 -4.11 -2.48
C ASN A 104 -4.04 -4.00 -3.30
N GLY A 105 -3.50 -2.79 -3.45
CA GLY A 105 -2.32 -2.55 -4.26
C GLY A 105 -1.11 -3.35 -3.77
N MET A 106 -0.85 -3.29 -2.47
CA MET A 106 0.25 -4.02 -1.84
C MET A 106 0.00 -5.53 -1.82
N TYR A 107 -1.23 -5.97 -1.55
CA TYR A 107 -1.57 -7.40 -1.50
C TYR A 107 -1.54 -8.07 -2.87
N LEU A 108 -1.93 -7.34 -3.91
CA LEU A 108 -1.95 -7.85 -5.27
C LEU A 108 -0.55 -8.27 -5.72
N ASP A 109 0.49 -7.52 -5.35
CA ASP A 109 1.88 -7.91 -5.65
C ASP A 109 2.22 -9.28 -5.03
N ALA A 110 1.92 -9.46 -3.74
CA ALA A 110 2.10 -10.74 -3.05
C ALA A 110 1.26 -11.88 -3.66
N ALA A 111 0.02 -11.61 -4.05
CA ALA A 111 -0.86 -12.58 -4.69
C ALA A 111 -0.35 -13.01 -6.08
N LEU A 112 0.23 -12.07 -6.83
CA LEU A 112 0.86 -12.35 -8.13
C LEU A 112 2.14 -13.16 -7.98
N LEU A 113 2.96 -12.84 -6.98
CA LEU A 113 4.13 -13.64 -6.61
C LEU A 113 3.73 -15.08 -6.27
N ARG A 114 2.68 -15.27 -5.45
CA ARG A 114 2.12 -16.60 -5.17
C ARG A 114 1.68 -17.33 -6.45
N TRP A 115 0.92 -16.66 -7.32
CA TRP A 115 0.50 -17.23 -8.60
C TRP A 115 1.69 -17.58 -9.51
N LYS A 116 2.73 -16.75 -9.58
CA LYS A 116 3.94 -17.05 -10.38
C LYS A 116 4.60 -18.36 -9.95
N ASN A 117 4.53 -18.70 -8.66
CA ASN A 117 5.09 -19.93 -8.09
C ASN A 117 4.16 -21.13 -8.23
N SER A 118 2.89 -20.98 -7.86
CA SER A 118 1.93 -22.08 -7.89
C SER A 118 1.41 -22.40 -9.29
N ARG A 119 1.39 -21.38 -10.16
CA ARG A 119 0.67 -21.36 -11.45
C ARG A 119 -0.78 -21.84 -11.35
N SER A 120 -1.38 -21.72 -10.16
CA SER A 120 -2.69 -22.28 -9.89
C SER A 120 -3.82 -21.36 -10.39
N GLU A 121 -4.89 -21.95 -10.90
CA GLU A 121 -6.08 -21.20 -11.33
C GLU A 121 -6.75 -20.48 -10.14
N VAL A 122 -6.69 -21.05 -8.94
CA VAL A 122 -7.26 -20.44 -7.73
C VAL A 122 -6.54 -19.13 -7.39
N ASP A 123 -5.21 -19.11 -7.47
CA ASP A 123 -4.43 -17.89 -7.21
C ASP A 123 -4.62 -16.86 -8.34
N ALA A 124 -4.77 -17.31 -9.59
CA ALA A 124 -5.09 -16.46 -10.73
C ALA A 124 -6.44 -15.73 -10.54
N ILE A 125 -7.50 -16.46 -10.17
CA ILE A 125 -8.84 -15.90 -9.91
C ILE A 125 -8.77 -14.88 -8.77
N LYS A 126 -8.04 -15.21 -7.70
CA LYS A 126 -7.84 -14.32 -6.55
C LYS A 126 -7.13 -13.02 -6.93
N ALA A 127 -6.02 -13.10 -7.67
CA ALA A 127 -5.29 -11.92 -8.15
C ALA A 127 -6.17 -11.05 -9.06
N ARG A 128 -6.91 -11.66 -9.99
CA ARG A 128 -7.85 -10.95 -10.87
C ARG A 128 -8.96 -10.23 -10.08
N ARG A 129 -9.51 -10.87 -9.03
CA ARG A 129 -10.53 -10.25 -8.17
C ARG A 129 -10.00 -9.01 -7.43
N LEU A 130 -8.75 -9.04 -6.96
CA LEU A 130 -8.12 -7.87 -6.33
C LEU A 130 -7.89 -6.73 -7.32
N MET A 131 -7.48 -7.06 -8.55
CA MET A 131 -7.34 -6.09 -9.64
C MET A 131 -8.67 -5.43 -9.99
N GLU A 132 -9.75 -6.20 -10.11
CA GLU A 132 -11.10 -5.64 -10.34
C GLU A 132 -11.55 -4.72 -9.18
N GLY A 133 -11.19 -5.06 -7.94
CA GLY A 133 -11.39 -4.18 -6.78
C GLY A 133 -10.68 -2.83 -6.93
N LEU A 134 -9.42 -2.82 -7.39
CA LEU A 134 -8.68 -1.59 -7.67
C LEU A 134 -9.34 -0.76 -8.78
N LEU A 135 -9.77 -1.39 -9.87
CA LEU A 135 -10.47 -0.68 -10.96
C LEU A 135 -11.80 -0.10 -10.48
N LYS A 136 -12.55 -0.83 -9.65
CA LYS A 136 -13.79 -0.35 -9.03
C LYS A 136 -13.53 0.91 -8.21
N LEU A 137 -12.51 0.93 -7.35
CA LEU A 137 -12.19 2.09 -6.50
C LEU A 137 -11.86 3.37 -7.29
N ASN A 138 -11.39 3.24 -8.54
CA ASN A 138 -11.15 4.38 -9.44
C ASN A 138 -12.39 4.74 -10.30
N SER A 139 -13.47 3.96 -10.20
CA SER A 139 -14.69 4.10 -11.01
C SER A 139 -15.93 4.45 -10.19
N ILE A 140 -15.80 4.67 -8.87
CA ILE A 140 -16.94 4.98 -7.98
C ILE A 140 -17.33 6.47 -7.95
N SER A 141 -16.47 7.35 -8.47
CA SER A 141 -16.69 8.79 -8.53
C SER A 141 -16.68 9.26 -9.99
N ASP A 142 -17.48 10.28 -10.30
CA ASP A 142 -17.43 10.99 -11.58
C ASP A 142 -16.23 11.96 -11.67
N LEU A 143 -15.53 12.19 -10.55
CA LEU A 143 -14.34 13.03 -10.51
C LEU A 143 -13.16 12.30 -11.17
N LYS A 144 -12.66 12.86 -12.27
CA LYS A 144 -11.50 12.33 -12.98
C LYS A 144 -10.29 12.22 -12.04
N GLY A 145 -9.54 11.13 -12.17
CA GLY A 145 -8.33 10.84 -11.39
C GLY A 145 -8.58 10.52 -9.92
N PHE A 146 -9.83 10.40 -9.48
CA PHE A 146 -10.15 10.00 -8.12
C PHE A 146 -9.82 8.53 -7.88
N VAL A 147 -9.19 8.24 -6.75
CA VAL A 147 -8.96 6.87 -6.26
C VAL A 147 -9.59 6.76 -4.89
N GLY A 148 -10.66 5.95 -4.81
CA GLY A 148 -11.41 5.73 -3.59
C GLY A 148 -10.71 4.81 -2.59
N ARG A 149 -11.12 4.94 -1.33
CA ARG A 149 -10.63 4.12 -0.20
C ARG A 149 -11.40 2.81 -0.03
N GLY A 150 -12.67 2.81 -0.41
CA GLY A 150 -13.59 1.70 -0.21
C GLY A 150 -15.01 2.11 -0.54
N VAL A 151 -15.95 1.16 -0.41
CA VAL A 151 -17.36 1.39 -0.69
C VAL A 151 -18.23 1.06 0.52
N SER A 152 -19.33 1.78 0.63
CA SER A 152 -20.38 1.61 1.64
C SER A 152 -21.21 0.34 1.36
N THR A 153 -22.22 0.10 2.19
CA THR A 153 -23.15 -1.04 2.09
C THR A 153 -23.95 -1.11 0.78
N ASP A 154 -23.99 -0.03 0.00
CA ASP A 154 -24.62 0.00 -1.34
C ASP A 154 -23.63 -0.33 -2.47
N GLY A 155 -22.36 -0.57 -2.14
CA GLY A 155 -21.30 -0.87 -3.09
C GLY A 155 -20.85 0.30 -3.97
N ILE A 156 -21.27 1.54 -3.70
CA ILE A 156 -20.89 2.72 -4.51
C ILE A 156 -20.65 4.00 -3.70
N SER A 157 -21.40 4.24 -2.63
CA SER A 157 -21.18 5.41 -1.77
C SER A 157 -19.81 5.32 -1.09
N HIS A 158 -19.11 6.44 -1.00
CA HIS A 158 -17.70 6.49 -0.61
C HIS A 158 -17.35 7.83 0.05
N TYR A 159 -16.14 7.92 0.61
CA TYR A 159 -15.63 9.16 1.18
C TYR A 159 -15.04 10.07 0.10
N PRO A 160 -15.26 11.39 0.19
CA PRO A 160 -15.01 12.32 -0.92
C PRO A 160 -13.54 12.66 -1.18
N MET A 161 -12.61 12.29 -0.29
CA MET A 161 -11.20 12.69 -0.42
C MET A 161 -10.31 11.55 -0.93
N GLY A 162 -9.70 11.75 -2.10
CA GLY A 162 -8.57 10.95 -2.57
C GLY A 162 -7.34 11.15 -1.68
N SER A 163 -6.28 10.38 -1.89
CA SER A 163 -5.08 10.47 -1.04
C SER A 163 -3.86 9.84 -1.68
N ASN A 164 -2.70 10.42 -1.46
CA ASN A 164 -1.43 9.95 -2.00
C ASN A 164 -1.04 8.55 -1.46
N ASP A 165 -1.44 8.22 -0.23
CA ASP A 165 -1.26 6.90 0.38
C ASP A 165 -2.16 5.80 -0.21
N GLN A 166 -3.23 6.17 -0.92
CA GLN A 166 -4.08 5.25 -1.68
C GLN A 166 -3.67 5.17 -3.14
N THR A 167 -3.40 6.32 -3.75
CA THR A 167 -3.14 6.43 -5.18
C THR A 167 -1.87 5.70 -5.59
N LEU A 168 -0.76 5.84 -4.85
CA LEU A 168 0.48 5.18 -5.25
C LEU A 168 0.36 3.65 -5.22
N PRO A 169 -0.10 2.99 -4.14
CA PRO A 169 -0.32 1.55 -4.15
C PRO A 169 -1.31 1.10 -5.23
N TRP A 170 -2.33 1.91 -5.53
CA TRP A 170 -3.25 1.63 -6.63
C TRP A 170 -2.52 1.60 -7.98
N ILE A 171 -1.65 2.58 -8.26
CA ILE A 171 -0.79 2.59 -9.46
C ILE A 171 0.12 1.35 -9.49
N VAL A 172 0.84 1.09 -8.39
CA VAL A 172 1.80 -0.02 -8.29
C VAL A 172 1.10 -1.37 -8.48
N GLY A 173 -0.02 -1.62 -7.80
CA GLY A 173 -0.74 -2.89 -7.88
C GLY A 173 -1.30 -3.17 -9.28
N LEU A 174 -1.86 -2.15 -9.94
CA LEU A 174 -2.33 -2.27 -11.32
C LEU A 174 -1.19 -2.51 -12.31
N TRP A 175 -0.07 -1.80 -12.16
CA TRP A 175 1.12 -2.03 -12.97
C TRP A 175 1.65 -3.46 -12.78
N ARG A 176 1.79 -3.93 -11.54
CA ARG A 176 2.23 -5.30 -11.21
C ARG A 176 1.35 -6.35 -11.89
N TYR A 177 0.03 -6.19 -11.84
CA TYR A 177 -0.89 -7.11 -12.53
C TYR A 177 -0.70 -7.03 -14.05
N TRP A 178 -0.62 -5.83 -14.60
CA TRP A 178 -0.43 -5.59 -16.03
C TRP A 178 0.84 -6.27 -16.58
N GLU A 179 1.96 -6.21 -15.87
CA GLU A 179 3.21 -6.83 -16.31
C GLU A 179 3.34 -8.32 -15.97
N SER A 180 2.50 -8.84 -15.07
CA SER A 180 2.70 -10.16 -14.44
C SER A 180 2.73 -11.36 -15.40
N GLY A 181 2.20 -11.20 -16.61
CA GLY A 181 1.90 -12.30 -17.54
C GLY A 181 0.58 -13.01 -17.27
N LEU A 182 -0.14 -12.66 -16.19
CA LEU A 182 -1.50 -13.14 -15.93
C LEU A 182 -2.57 -12.33 -16.69
N ALA A 183 -2.30 -11.03 -16.89
CA ALA A 183 -3.25 -10.12 -17.51
C ALA A 183 -3.54 -10.48 -18.98
N THR A 184 -4.82 -10.55 -19.34
CA THR A 184 -5.22 -10.69 -20.75
C THR A 184 -5.02 -9.39 -21.53
N ALA A 185 -5.09 -9.44 -22.86
CA ALA A 185 -4.99 -8.24 -23.69
C ALA A 185 -6.09 -7.21 -23.36
N GLU A 186 -7.31 -7.67 -23.12
CA GLU A 186 -8.45 -6.83 -22.75
C GLU A 186 -8.27 -6.19 -21.37
N GLU A 187 -7.74 -6.95 -20.40
CA GLU A 187 -7.42 -6.44 -19.07
C GLU A 187 -6.33 -5.39 -19.13
N LYS A 188 -5.28 -5.62 -19.94
CA LYS A 188 -4.20 -4.64 -20.14
C LYS A 188 -4.72 -3.31 -20.68
N ILE A 189 -5.56 -3.35 -21.72
CA ILE A 189 -6.18 -2.14 -22.29
C ILE A 189 -7.02 -1.38 -21.25
N ARG A 190 -7.78 -2.10 -20.41
CA ARG A 190 -8.57 -1.47 -19.34
C ARG A 190 -7.65 -0.81 -18.31
N ILE A 191 -6.63 -1.52 -17.85
CA ILE A 191 -5.68 -1.01 -16.85
C ILE A 191 -4.93 0.20 -17.37
N GLU A 192 -4.39 0.14 -18.59
CA GLU A 192 -3.69 1.24 -19.25
C GLU A 192 -4.56 2.50 -19.32
N ARG A 193 -5.83 2.35 -19.69
CA ARG A 193 -6.78 3.46 -19.73
C ARG A 193 -6.98 4.10 -18.36
N HIS A 194 -7.22 3.31 -17.32
CA HIS A 194 -7.43 3.82 -15.96
C HIS A 194 -6.17 4.52 -15.42
N LEU A 195 -5.00 3.89 -15.58
CA LEU A 195 -3.71 4.47 -15.18
C LEU A 195 -3.44 5.79 -15.91
N THR A 196 -3.53 5.80 -17.24
CA THR A 196 -3.25 6.97 -18.07
C THR A 196 -4.16 8.14 -17.70
N GLN A 197 -5.49 7.92 -17.67
CA GLN A 197 -6.45 8.97 -17.35
C GLN A 197 -6.25 9.54 -15.95
N THR A 198 -5.94 8.68 -14.99
CA THR A 198 -5.73 9.10 -13.59
C THR A 198 -4.44 9.90 -13.44
N ILE A 199 -3.34 9.40 -14.01
CA ILE A 199 -2.03 10.05 -13.92
C ILE A 199 -2.03 11.40 -14.65
N GLU A 200 -2.60 11.47 -15.85
CA GLU A 200 -2.71 12.74 -16.60
C GLU A 200 -3.48 13.80 -15.80
N GLU A 201 -4.56 13.41 -15.13
CA GLU A 201 -5.35 14.34 -14.30
C GLU A 201 -4.59 14.78 -13.05
N ILE A 202 -3.88 13.88 -12.38
CA ILE A 202 -3.02 14.22 -11.24
C ILE A 202 -1.93 15.22 -11.65
N ILE A 203 -1.28 15.00 -12.81
CA ILE A 203 -0.27 15.91 -13.35
C ILE A 203 -0.91 17.27 -13.70
N ARG A 204 -2.09 17.28 -14.33
CA ARG A 204 -2.85 18.51 -14.61
C ARG A 204 -3.15 19.32 -13.35
N LEU A 205 -3.37 18.65 -12.21
CA LEU A 205 -3.59 19.25 -10.90
C LEU A 205 -2.30 19.61 -10.14
N GLY A 206 -1.13 19.51 -10.80
CA GLY A 206 0.16 19.79 -10.18
C GLY A 206 0.50 18.78 -9.09
N TRP A 207 0.30 17.49 -9.40
CA TRP A 207 0.58 16.34 -8.53
C TRP A 207 -0.31 16.19 -7.29
N LYS A 208 -1.41 16.95 -7.21
CA LYS A 208 -2.39 16.86 -6.12
C LYS A 208 -3.45 15.81 -6.41
N MET A 209 -3.85 15.04 -5.40
CA MET A 209 -4.90 14.03 -5.61
C MET A 209 -6.28 14.70 -5.63
N PRO A 210 -7.14 14.40 -6.62
CA PRO A 210 -8.50 14.92 -6.67
C PRO A 210 -9.31 14.57 -5.42
N ALA A 211 -10.13 15.51 -4.96
CA ALA A 211 -11.14 15.30 -3.94
C ALA A 211 -12.45 15.99 -4.36
N GLU A 212 -13.57 15.37 -4.05
CA GLU A 212 -14.89 15.93 -4.36
C GLU A 212 -15.16 17.22 -3.56
N THR A 213 -16.10 18.02 -4.05
CA THR A 213 -16.59 19.21 -3.34
C THR A 213 -17.07 18.84 -1.93
N PRO A 214 -16.75 19.63 -0.90
CA PRO A 214 -16.08 20.94 -0.94
C PRO A 214 -14.55 20.92 -0.88
N PHE A 215 -13.90 19.75 -0.87
CA PHE A 215 -12.48 19.61 -0.51
C PHE A 215 -11.51 19.93 -1.65
N GLY A 216 -11.86 19.61 -2.90
CA GLY A 216 -11.09 19.93 -4.10
C GLY A 216 -9.85 19.04 -4.32
N THR A 217 -8.89 19.03 -3.41
CA THR A 217 -7.72 18.15 -3.47
C THR A 217 -7.24 17.71 -2.09
N ARG A 218 -6.59 16.55 -2.00
CA ARG A 218 -5.96 16.06 -0.76
C ARG A 218 -4.62 15.37 -1.03
N GLY A 219 -3.57 15.80 -0.33
CA GLY A 219 -2.24 15.21 -0.49
C GLY A 219 -1.59 15.51 -1.85
N THR A 220 -0.33 15.13 -1.99
CA THR A 220 0.49 15.47 -3.16
C THR A 220 1.58 14.43 -3.40
N PHE A 221 1.98 14.27 -4.66
CA PHE A 221 3.24 13.62 -5.03
C PHE A 221 4.39 14.61 -5.22
N ALA A 222 4.11 15.90 -5.40
CA ALA A 222 5.15 16.91 -5.59
C ALA A 222 5.93 17.17 -4.29
N GLY A 223 7.25 17.30 -4.44
CA GLY A 223 8.16 17.75 -3.39
C GLY A 223 9.55 17.08 -3.50
N PHE A 224 10.32 17.18 -2.44
CA PHE A 224 11.74 16.78 -2.38
C PHE A 224 12.07 15.91 -1.16
N HIS A 225 11.05 15.32 -0.53
CA HIS A 225 11.24 14.17 0.36
C HIS A 225 11.33 12.88 -0.44
N PHE A 226 11.90 11.84 0.17
CA PHE A 226 12.04 10.51 -0.45
C PHE A 226 10.72 10.01 -1.07
N ASP A 227 9.65 10.05 -0.28
CA ASP A 227 8.32 9.61 -0.68
C ASP A 227 7.82 10.32 -1.95
N GLU A 228 7.99 11.64 -2.02
CA GLU A 228 7.56 12.50 -3.13
C GLU A 228 8.40 12.23 -4.38
N ALA A 229 9.72 12.18 -4.23
CA ALA A 229 10.65 11.93 -5.32
C ALA A 229 10.41 10.57 -5.98
N ALA A 230 10.31 9.50 -5.18
CA ALA A 230 10.05 8.16 -5.69
C ALA A 230 8.70 8.07 -6.42
N ARG A 231 7.64 8.70 -5.87
CA ARG A 231 6.30 8.73 -6.47
C ARG A 231 6.28 9.37 -7.85
N VAL A 232 6.85 10.57 -7.98
CA VAL A 232 6.88 11.32 -9.24
C VAL A 232 7.67 10.55 -10.30
N LEU A 233 8.88 10.13 -9.97
CA LEU A 233 9.77 9.43 -10.89
C LEU A 233 9.16 8.12 -11.38
N PHE A 234 8.63 7.29 -10.47
CA PHE A 234 7.97 6.04 -10.83
C PHE A 234 6.78 6.28 -11.75
N THR A 235 5.93 7.26 -11.41
CA THR A 235 4.72 7.56 -12.19
C THR A 235 5.08 7.96 -13.63
N LEU A 236 6.11 8.79 -13.83
CA LEU A 236 6.54 9.20 -15.17
C LEU A 236 7.18 8.06 -15.97
N LYS A 237 8.05 7.27 -15.32
CA LYS A 237 8.66 6.10 -15.95
C LYS A 237 7.59 5.08 -16.38
N LEU A 238 6.60 4.84 -15.53
CA LEU A 238 5.47 3.97 -15.84
C LEU A 238 4.68 4.48 -17.05
N MET A 239 4.40 5.79 -17.12
CA MET A 239 3.69 6.35 -18.28
C MET A 239 4.45 6.14 -19.59
N TYR A 240 5.79 6.24 -19.57
CA TYR A 240 6.59 5.88 -20.74
C TYR A 240 6.46 4.39 -21.08
N VAL A 241 6.51 3.49 -20.09
CA VAL A 241 6.35 2.05 -20.29
C VAL A 241 4.98 1.69 -20.88
N LEU A 242 3.91 2.33 -20.43
CA LEU A 242 2.55 2.03 -20.90
C LEU A 242 2.25 2.62 -22.28
N THR A 243 2.74 3.82 -22.57
CA THR A 243 2.32 4.58 -23.77
C THR A 243 3.37 4.61 -24.87
N HIS A 244 4.64 4.35 -24.55
CA HIS A 244 5.79 4.57 -25.42
C HIS A 244 5.91 6.00 -25.99
N ASP A 245 5.27 6.98 -25.34
CA ASP A 245 5.35 8.39 -25.71
C ASP A 245 6.58 9.03 -25.05
N GLU A 246 7.55 9.42 -25.88
CA GLU A 246 8.82 10.03 -25.46
C GLU A 246 8.66 11.28 -24.58
N LYS A 247 7.50 11.96 -24.62
CA LYS A 247 7.23 13.07 -23.69
C LYS A 247 7.39 12.65 -22.22
N TRP A 248 7.00 11.42 -21.87
CA TRP A 248 7.06 10.93 -20.49
C TRP A 248 8.49 10.61 -20.07
N GLN A 249 9.28 10.03 -20.97
CA GLN A 249 10.70 9.79 -20.73
C GLN A 249 11.45 11.11 -20.55
N ASN A 250 11.14 12.13 -21.35
CA ASN A 250 11.73 13.47 -21.21
C ASN A 250 11.34 14.14 -19.88
N LEU A 251 10.07 14.06 -19.47
CA LEU A 251 9.62 14.57 -18.17
C LEU A 251 10.29 13.83 -17.01
N TYR A 252 10.40 12.50 -17.09
CA TYR A 252 11.12 11.70 -16.10
C TYR A 252 12.57 12.18 -15.93
N LEU A 253 13.31 12.36 -17.03
CA LEU A 253 14.69 12.84 -16.98
C LEU A 253 14.79 14.27 -16.42
N GLN A 254 13.86 15.16 -16.79
CA GLN A 254 13.81 16.52 -16.26
C GLN A 254 13.57 16.53 -14.74
N GLU A 255 12.59 15.77 -14.26
CA GLU A 255 12.24 15.67 -12.84
C GLU A 255 13.36 15.03 -12.02
N LEU A 256 14.10 14.10 -12.62
CA LEU A 256 15.24 13.41 -12.03
C LEU A 256 16.39 14.38 -11.70
N ASP A 257 16.64 15.36 -12.57
CA ASP A 257 17.69 16.37 -12.44
C ASP A 257 17.23 17.65 -11.72
N GLU A 258 15.92 17.85 -11.53
CA GLU A 258 15.39 18.99 -10.79
C GLU A 258 15.93 19.00 -9.35
N ARG A 259 16.44 20.16 -8.91
CA ARG A 259 16.96 20.38 -7.55
C ARG A 259 15.97 21.14 -6.69
N GLY A 260 15.88 20.76 -5.42
CA GLY A 260 15.03 21.47 -4.47
C GLY A 260 15.11 20.93 -3.04
N GLY A 261 14.11 21.31 -2.24
CA GLY A 261 14.09 21.04 -0.80
C GLY A 261 15.18 21.79 -0.02
N GLU A 262 15.25 21.54 1.28
CA GLU A 262 16.20 22.22 2.18
C GLU A 262 17.67 21.95 1.83
N LYS A 263 17.95 20.75 1.29
CA LYS A 263 19.30 20.30 0.95
C LYS A 263 19.71 20.58 -0.50
N GLN A 264 18.82 21.17 -1.32
CA GLN A 264 19.07 21.46 -2.74
C GLN A 264 19.55 20.22 -3.55
N LEU A 265 19.00 19.06 -3.20
CA LEU A 265 19.34 17.78 -3.83
C LEU A 265 18.49 17.56 -5.08
N THR A 266 19.02 16.81 -6.04
CA THR A 266 18.21 16.28 -7.14
C THR A 266 17.31 15.15 -6.66
N LYS A 267 16.21 14.86 -7.37
CA LYS A 267 15.39 13.67 -7.07
C LYS A 267 16.18 12.37 -7.22
N ARG A 268 17.15 12.32 -8.14
CA ARG A 268 18.13 11.22 -8.21
C ARG A 268 18.91 11.06 -6.91
N GLU A 269 19.52 12.13 -6.41
CA GLU A 269 20.31 12.10 -5.16
C GLU A 269 19.44 11.67 -3.97
N ILE A 270 18.16 12.09 -3.93
CA ILE A 270 17.19 11.69 -2.92
C ILE A 270 16.86 10.19 -3.00
N CYS A 271 16.53 9.69 -4.20
CA CYS A 271 16.22 8.27 -4.38
C CYS A 271 17.44 7.37 -4.13
N GLU A 272 18.65 7.83 -4.46
CA GLU A 272 19.90 7.12 -4.16
C GLU A 272 20.21 7.06 -2.66
N ALA A 273 19.89 8.12 -1.91
CA ALA A 273 20.05 8.13 -0.46
C ALA A 273 19.07 7.16 0.26
N GLY A 274 17.94 6.85 -0.38
CA GLY A 274 16.94 5.92 0.14
C GLY A 274 15.94 6.56 1.11
N MET A 275 15.12 5.70 1.71
CA MET A 275 14.05 6.08 2.62
C MET A 275 14.55 6.90 3.80
N ALA A 276 13.77 7.93 4.17
CA ALA A 276 13.99 8.75 5.35
C ALA A 276 12.66 9.09 6.02
N PHE A 277 12.62 9.05 7.36
CA PHE A 277 11.43 9.43 8.12
C PHE A 277 11.47 10.92 8.47
N PHE A 278 10.38 11.63 8.16
CA PHE A 278 10.25 13.07 8.43
C PHE A 278 9.29 13.40 9.57
N TYR A 279 8.26 12.58 9.76
CA TYR A 279 7.13 12.91 10.65
C TYR A 279 7.15 12.17 11.98
N ALA A 280 7.89 11.08 12.08
CA ALA A 280 7.91 10.21 13.25
C ALA A 280 9.25 9.48 13.35
N LYS A 281 9.52 8.91 14.53
CA LYS A 281 10.72 8.09 14.77
C LYS A 281 10.77 6.87 13.85
N THR A 282 9.61 6.27 13.58
CA THR A 282 9.45 5.14 12.66
C THR A 282 8.20 5.40 11.81
N HIS A 283 8.27 5.12 10.52
CA HIS A 283 7.16 5.37 9.60
C HIS A 283 7.14 4.39 8.41
N ASN A 284 7.58 3.15 8.63
CA ASN A 284 7.66 2.14 7.56
C ASN A 284 6.29 1.89 6.93
N TRP A 285 5.21 1.98 7.72
CA TRP A 285 3.84 1.74 7.28
C TRP A 285 3.43 2.48 5.99
N THR A 286 3.74 3.76 5.89
CA THR A 286 3.36 4.59 4.74
C THR A 286 4.52 4.72 3.76
N SER A 287 5.77 4.78 4.25
CA SER A 287 6.96 4.90 3.40
C SER A 287 7.24 3.64 2.58
N CYS A 288 6.77 2.46 3.00
CA CYS A 288 6.93 1.24 2.21
C CYS A 288 6.32 1.35 0.80
N THR A 289 5.28 2.16 0.63
CA THR A 289 4.67 2.46 -0.67
C THR A 289 5.65 3.18 -1.61
N ALA A 290 6.47 4.09 -1.09
CA ALA A 290 7.49 4.79 -1.87
C ALA A 290 8.71 3.91 -2.14
N VAL A 291 9.06 3.01 -1.21
CA VAL A 291 10.09 2.00 -1.45
C VAL A 291 9.67 1.03 -2.56
N SER A 292 8.39 0.61 -2.63
CA SER A 292 7.91 -0.23 -3.73
C SER A 292 7.97 0.49 -5.07
N ALA A 293 7.72 1.81 -5.10
CA ALA A 293 7.93 2.63 -6.28
C ALA A 293 9.41 2.72 -6.70
N LEU A 294 10.33 2.84 -5.75
CA LEU A 294 11.77 2.79 -6.03
C LEU A 294 12.21 1.42 -6.56
N ARG A 295 11.65 0.33 -6.02
CA ARG A 295 11.87 -1.03 -6.53
C ARG A 295 11.38 -1.16 -7.97
N ALA A 296 10.19 -0.64 -8.26
CA ALA A 296 9.65 -0.61 -9.62
C ALA A 296 10.53 0.17 -10.59
N LEU A 297 11.05 1.33 -10.17
CA LEU A 297 12.02 2.11 -10.95
C LEU A 297 13.29 1.28 -11.23
N TRP A 298 13.86 0.63 -10.22
CA TRP A 298 15.03 -0.24 -10.41
C TRP A 298 14.76 -1.36 -11.42
N GLU A 299 13.59 -1.99 -11.39
CA GLU A 299 13.23 -3.07 -12.32
C GLU A 299 13.05 -2.57 -13.76
N MET A 300 12.38 -1.44 -13.95
CA MET A 300 12.14 -0.82 -15.25
C MET A 300 13.36 -0.11 -15.84
N GLU A 301 14.36 0.24 -15.03
CA GLU A 301 15.50 1.04 -15.48
C GLU A 301 16.52 0.21 -16.29
N THR A 302 16.92 0.78 -17.41
CA THR A 302 17.89 0.23 -18.37
C THR A 302 19.21 0.98 -18.36
N ASP A 303 19.24 2.25 -17.92
CA ASP A 303 20.49 2.98 -17.68
C ASP A 303 21.25 2.34 -16.49
N PRO A 304 22.48 1.82 -16.70
CA PRO A 304 23.20 1.13 -15.63
C PRO A 304 23.54 2.00 -14.43
N ALA A 305 23.79 3.30 -14.64
CA ALA A 305 24.17 4.21 -13.57
C ALA A 305 22.97 4.62 -12.70
N LEU A 306 21.79 4.83 -13.31
CA LEU A 306 20.54 5.07 -12.60
C LEU A 306 20.06 3.82 -11.88
N LYS A 307 20.11 2.66 -12.55
CA LYS A 307 19.76 1.37 -11.92
C LYS A 307 20.61 1.12 -10.67
N ALA A 308 21.93 1.33 -10.75
CA ALA A 308 22.81 1.21 -9.59
C ALA A 308 22.52 2.24 -8.49
N ALA A 309 22.05 3.45 -8.83
CA ALA A 309 21.65 4.46 -7.85
C ALA A 309 20.38 4.04 -7.09
N TYR A 310 19.37 3.52 -7.79
CA TYR A 310 18.15 3.00 -7.17
C TYR A 310 18.43 1.78 -6.29
N GLU A 311 19.35 0.90 -6.72
CA GLU A 311 19.81 -0.22 -5.90
C GLU A 311 20.43 0.26 -4.57
N ARG A 312 21.31 1.27 -4.60
CA ARG A 312 21.87 1.86 -3.37
C ARG A 312 20.77 2.44 -2.46
N GLY A 313 19.77 3.08 -3.04
CA GLY A 313 18.61 3.58 -2.32
C GLY A 313 17.78 2.47 -1.65
N LEU A 314 17.57 1.34 -2.34
CA LEU A 314 16.87 0.18 -1.79
C LEU A 314 17.66 -0.47 -0.65
N VAL A 315 18.98 -0.61 -0.80
CA VAL A 315 19.87 -1.10 0.27
C VAL A 315 19.82 -0.18 1.48
N ALA A 316 19.88 1.15 1.28
CA ALA A 316 19.78 2.12 2.38
C ALA A 316 18.41 2.07 3.07
N SER A 317 17.33 1.91 2.30
CA SER A 317 15.96 1.79 2.83
C SER A 317 15.81 0.53 3.67
N ALA A 318 16.34 -0.61 3.22
CA ALA A 318 16.35 -1.86 3.98
C ALA A 318 17.11 -1.70 5.31
N LYS A 319 18.30 -1.08 5.29
CA LYS A 319 19.10 -0.82 6.50
C LYS A 319 18.39 0.09 7.51
N LEU A 320 17.59 1.05 7.06
CA LEU A 320 16.76 1.85 7.97
C LEU A 320 15.56 1.05 8.50
N ALA A 321 14.91 0.27 7.64
CA ALA A 321 13.72 -0.50 8.01
C ALA A 321 14.02 -1.56 9.08
N VAL A 322 15.18 -2.22 9.03
CA VAL A 322 15.55 -3.27 9.99
C VAL A 322 15.51 -2.82 11.45
N GLU A 323 15.69 -1.52 11.71
CA GLU A 323 15.60 -0.94 13.07
C GLU A 323 14.22 -1.18 13.72
N SER A 324 13.17 -1.37 12.93
CA SER A 324 11.82 -1.65 13.40
C SER A 324 11.51 -3.14 13.60
N LEU A 325 12.32 -4.08 13.08
CA LEU A 325 12.04 -5.52 13.20
C LEU A 325 11.94 -6.00 14.66
N PRO A 326 12.81 -5.57 15.60
CA PRO A 326 12.70 -5.98 17.00
C PRO A 326 11.39 -5.57 17.70
N LEU A 327 10.61 -4.64 17.13
CA LEU A 327 9.30 -4.28 17.66
C LEU A 327 8.32 -5.46 17.63
N ALA A 328 8.49 -6.41 16.69
CA ALA A 328 7.66 -7.61 16.61
C ALA A 328 7.75 -8.47 17.88
N LEU A 329 8.91 -8.50 18.54
CA LEU A 329 9.14 -9.27 19.76
C LEU A 329 8.42 -8.71 20.99
N GLN A 330 7.89 -7.49 20.89
CA GLN A 330 7.12 -6.86 21.98
C GLN A 330 5.63 -7.19 21.91
N PHE A 331 5.17 -7.84 20.83
CA PHE A 331 3.79 -8.28 20.73
C PHE A 331 3.56 -9.52 21.59
N ASP A 332 2.67 -9.41 22.58
CA ASP A 332 2.22 -10.56 23.37
C ASP A 332 1.01 -11.22 22.69
N PRO A 333 1.14 -12.45 22.16
CA PRO A 333 0.03 -13.15 21.54
C PRO A 333 -1.04 -13.63 22.54
N GLN A 334 -0.75 -13.65 23.84
CA GLN A 334 -1.71 -13.99 24.90
C GLN A 334 -2.44 -12.77 25.45
N ASP A 335 -2.11 -11.57 24.96
CA ASP A 335 -2.74 -10.35 25.42
C ASP A 335 -4.22 -10.30 25.01
N GLU A 336 -5.11 -10.14 26.00
CA GLU A 336 -6.57 -10.13 25.84
C GLU A 336 -7.15 -8.70 25.75
N SER A 337 -6.32 -7.70 25.45
CA SER A 337 -6.82 -6.33 25.32
C SER A 337 -7.91 -6.21 24.25
N VAL A 338 -8.94 -5.42 24.55
CA VAL A 338 -10.11 -5.31 23.69
C VAL A 338 -9.76 -4.60 22.38
N PHE A 339 -10.26 -5.15 21.28
CA PHE A 339 -10.52 -4.38 20.07
C PHE A 339 -12.02 -4.12 19.90
N ASP A 340 -12.42 -2.85 19.94
CA ASP A 340 -13.81 -2.45 19.69
C ASP A 340 -14.03 -2.31 18.17
N VAL A 341 -14.79 -3.21 17.56
CA VAL A 341 -15.17 -3.16 16.14
C VAL A 341 -16.26 -2.12 15.86
N ASP A 342 -16.98 -1.67 16.90
CA ASP A 342 -18.00 -0.62 16.79
C ASP A 342 -17.35 0.76 16.84
N TRP A 343 -16.76 1.13 15.71
CA TRP A 343 -16.10 2.41 15.50
C TRP A 343 -17.05 3.60 15.72
N ARG A 344 -18.37 3.42 15.53
CA ARG A 344 -19.37 4.49 15.69
C ARG A 344 -19.46 4.98 17.11
N LYS A 345 -19.47 4.04 18.06
CA LYS A 345 -19.57 4.31 19.50
C LYS A 345 -18.54 5.31 19.99
N SER A 346 -17.31 5.25 19.45
CA SER A 346 -16.20 6.11 19.89
C SER A 346 -16.08 7.40 19.09
N MET A 347 -16.52 7.40 17.82
CA MET A 347 -16.23 8.50 16.88
C MET A 347 -17.44 9.37 16.54
N LEU A 348 -18.65 8.81 16.45
CA LEU A 348 -19.85 9.59 16.12
C LEU A 348 -20.25 10.62 17.19
N PRO A 349 -20.06 10.39 18.51
CA PRO A 349 -20.34 11.43 19.51
C PRO A 349 -19.50 12.71 19.33
N LEU A 350 -18.37 12.63 18.63
CA LEU A 350 -17.48 13.75 18.35
C LEU A 350 -17.74 14.41 17.00
N TRP A 351 -18.58 13.79 16.17
CA TRP A 351 -18.77 14.22 14.80
C TRP A 351 -19.36 15.63 14.75
N LYS A 352 -18.81 16.43 13.83
CA LYS A 352 -19.27 17.77 13.47
C LYS A 352 -19.08 17.95 11.96
N PRO A 353 -19.91 18.73 11.27
CA PRO A 353 -19.72 18.99 9.83
C PRO A 353 -18.31 19.51 9.55
N GLN A 354 -17.73 19.09 8.42
CA GLN A 354 -16.42 19.56 7.96
C GLN A 354 -16.55 20.08 6.54
N GLN A 355 -15.89 21.20 6.24
CA GLN A 355 -15.89 21.86 4.94
C GLN A 355 -14.48 21.93 4.33
N THR A 356 -13.44 21.63 5.11
CA THR A 356 -12.04 21.66 4.67
C THR A 356 -11.30 20.41 5.09
N GLU A 357 -10.22 20.09 4.36
CA GLU A 357 -9.32 18.99 4.72
C GLU A 357 -8.80 19.16 6.16
N HIS A 358 -8.45 20.39 6.55
CA HIS A 358 -7.91 20.69 7.88
C HIS A 358 -8.91 20.35 9.00
N GLU A 359 -10.18 20.71 8.83
CA GLU A 359 -11.24 20.37 9.79
C GLU A 359 -11.45 18.87 9.90
N SER A 360 -11.43 18.16 8.77
CA SER A 360 -11.56 16.70 8.75
C SER A 360 -10.38 16.01 9.43
N VAL A 361 -9.14 16.49 9.21
CA VAL A 361 -7.95 15.96 9.90
C VAL A 361 -8.04 16.24 11.40
N ALA A 362 -8.42 17.45 11.81
CA ALA A 362 -8.55 17.79 13.23
C ALA A 362 -9.60 16.91 13.93
N LEU A 363 -10.76 16.70 13.30
CA LEU A 363 -11.78 15.78 13.80
C LEU A 363 -11.26 14.34 13.88
N ALA A 364 -10.60 13.85 12.83
CA ALA A 364 -10.10 12.49 12.79
C ALA A 364 -9.03 12.24 13.88
N GLN A 365 -8.19 13.22 14.22
CA GLN A 365 -7.22 13.11 15.32
C GLN A 365 -7.89 13.10 16.70
N GLU A 366 -8.99 13.83 16.87
CA GLU A 366 -9.82 13.76 18.08
C GLU A 366 -10.48 12.38 18.22
N GLN A 367 -11.04 11.87 17.12
CA GLN A 367 -11.67 10.56 17.03
C GLN A 367 -10.69 9.41 17.26
N LEU A 368 -9.46 9.50 16.73
CA LEU A 368 -8.42 8.52 17.00
C LEU A 368 -8.17 8.43 18.51
N ARG A 369 -7.97 9.56 19.19
CA ARG A 369 -7.73 9.58 20.65
C ARG A 369 -8.89 8.96 21.44
N ALA A 370 -10.14 9.13 21.00
CA ALA A 370 -11.29 8.49 21.62
C ALA A 370 -11.32 6.98 21.34
N PHE A 371 -11.09 6.57 20.09
CA PHE A 371 -11.11 5.18 19.68
C PHE A 371 -10.00 4.35 20.35
N MET A 372 -8.82 4.93 20.52
CA MET A 372 -7.70 4.26 21.21
C MET A 372 -7.99 3.97 22.69
N LYS A 373 -8.90 4.71 23.33
CA LYS A 373 -9.30 4.45 24.74
C LYS A 373 -10.21 3.24 24.87
N THR A 374 -11.11 3.05 23.90
CA THR A 374 -12.06 1.93 23.88
C THR A 374 -11.48 0.69 23.20
N SER A 375 -10.44 0.88 22.39
CA SER A 375 -9.81 -0.16 21.57
C SER A 375 -8.27 -0.22 21.76
N PRO A 376 -7.78 -0.49 22.99
CA PRO A 376 -6.34 -0.49 23.28
C PRO A 376 -5.55 -1.51 22.46
N ARG A 377 -6.18 -2.60 21.99
CA ARG A 377 -5.53 -3.58 21.10
C ARG A 377 -5.01 -2.96 19.81
N ARG A 378 -5.74 -1.96 19.26
CA ARG A 378 -5.34 -1.24 18.03
C ARG A 378 -3.95 -0.62 18.16
N HIS A 379 -3.60 -0.12 19.35
CA HIS A 379 -2.27 0.47 19.60
C HIS A 379 -1.17 -0.56 19.45
N LYS A 380 -1.36 -1.70 20.11
CA LYS A 380 -0.37 -2.78 20.16
C LYS A 380 -0.17 -3.38 18.78
N GLU A 381 -1.25 -3.61 18.04
CA GLU A 381 -1.16 -4.12 16.67
C GLU A 381 -0.57 -3.07 15.71
N THR A 382 -0.87 -1.78 15.89
CA THR A 382 -0.21 -0.73 15.09
C THR A 382 1.30 -0.67 15.34
N ALA A 383 1.73 -0.75 16.60
CA ALA A 383 3.13 -0.56 16.98
C ALA A 383 3.98 -1.82 16.77
N PHE A 384 3.46 -3.00 17.11
CA PHE A 384 4.24 -4.23 17.24
C PHE A 384 3.93 -5.26 16.15
N ILE A 385 3.00 -4.97 15.25
CA ILE A 385 2.59 -5.88 14.17
C ILE A 385 2.68 -5.15 12.83
N ARG A 386 1.94 -4.06 12.65
CA ARG A 386 1.94 -3.29 11.40
C ARG A 386 3.32 -2.72 11.04
N GLU A 387 3.92 -1.96 11.95
CA GLU A 387 5.21 -1.31 11.73
C GLU A 387 6.35 -2.29 11.42
N PRO A 388 6.63 -3.33 12.24
CA PRO A 388 7.68 -4.30 11.93
C PRO A 388 7.40 -5.10 10.66
N THR A 389 6.14 -5.34 10.29
CA THR A 389 5.86 -6.07 9.05
C THR A 389 6.07 -5.23 7.81
N SER A 390 5.69 -3.95 7.84
CA SER A 390 6.08 -3.02 6.76
C SER A 390 7.59 -2.90 6.62
N ALA A 391 8.31 -2.89 7.75
CA ALA A 391 9.77 -2.94 7.73
C ALA A 391 10.30 -4.24 7.09
N ALA A 392 9.76 -5.40 7.48
CA ALA A 392 10.13 -6.68 6.90
C ALA A 392 9.93 -6.69 5.38
N TRP A 393 8.82 -6.12 4.88
CA TRP A 393 8.59 -5.98 3.44
C TRP A 393 9.63 -5.11 2.75
N ILE A 394 9.94 -3.94 3.31
CA ILE A 394 10.95 -3.04 2.76
C ILE A 394 12.30 -3.78 2.61
N VAL A 395 12.64 -4.65 3.56
CA VAL A 395 13.84 -5.49 3.47
C VAL A 395 13.76 -6.44 2.27
N THR A 396 12.63 -7.10 2.01
CA THR A 396 12.52 -8.03 0.85
C THR A 396 12.63 -7.30 -0.49
N LEU A 397 12.17 -6.04 -0.56
CA LEU A 397 12.29 -5.22 -1.76
C LEU A 397 13.75 -4.90 -2.13
N CYS A 398 14.73 -5.19 -1.27
CA CYS A 398 16.15 -5.03 -1.57
C CYS A 398 16.63 -6.06 -2.62
N PRO A 399 17.19 -5.63 -3.76
CA PRO A 399 17.69 -6.56 -4.78
C PRO A 399 18.98 -7.28 -4.35
N ASP A 400 19.75 -6.69 -3.41
CA ASP A 400 20.95 -7.32 -2.85
C ASP A 400 20.55 -8.44 -1.87
N GLN A 401 20.63 -9.68 -2.36
CA GLN A 401 20.29 -10.88 -1.60
C GLN A 401 21.18 -11.09 -0.37
N SER A 402 22.39 -10.55 -0.34
CA SER A 402 23.25 -10.66 0.85
C SER A 402 22.70 -9.85 2.02
N VAL A 403 22.11 -8.68 1.74
CA VAL A 403 21.42 -7.86 2.74
C VAL A 403 20.15 -8.57 3.22
N VAL A 404 19.35 -9.13 2.31
CA VAL A 404 18.11 -9.83 2.68
C VAL A 404 18.38 -11.03 3.58
N ARG A 405 19.40 -11.84 3.24
CA ARG A 405 19.76 -13.07 3.99
C ARG A 405 20.21 -12.82 5.42
N GLU A 406 20.75 -11.64 5.74
CA GLU A 406 21.13 -11.27 7.11
C GLU A 406 19.92 -11.26 8.07
N TYR A 407 18.72 -11.03 7.54
CA TYR A 407 17.48 -10.90 8.31
C TYR A 407 16.45 -11.99 8.02
N GLN A 408 16.86 -13.07 7.33
CA GLN A 408 16.02 -14.25 7.18
C GLN A 408 15.91 -14.99 8.53
N PRO A 409 14.72 -15.55 8.88
CA PRO A 409 14.50 -16.30 10.11
C PRO A 409 15.41 -17.52 10.28
#